data_AF-A0A242K1M1-F1
#
_entry.id   AF-A0A242K1M1-F1
#
_cell.length_a   1.000
_cell.length_b   1.000
_cell.length_c   1.000
_cell.angle_alpha   90.00
_cell.angle_beta   90.00
_cell.angle_gamma   90.00
#
_symmetry.space_group_name_H-M   'P 1'
#
loop_
_entity.id
_entity.type
_entity.pdbx_description
1 polymer ?
#
loop_
_entity_poly.entity_id
_entity_poly.type
_entity_poly.pdbx_seq_one_letter_code
_entity_poly.pdbx_strand_id
1 'polypeptide(L)'
;MKQKRFSVGLLALVFLGVIYSETTAYADPNVTNGGTVEFEGDYGKGVRDPENPGTIVDPGPSPSMDSPLRIEFVPQLGFGQNKITKGDRLYEANAQLFFGDTEARGNFIQVSDYRGTGAGWTLQVRQTTQFENPNTLNNKLKGAVISFDKSWVNSTWDLSAAPSVSKDVIRIDNIGDTYTLAEASAGNGQGTWLITFGASGENTSNQTNTLSPRLSPSGKQILDTSFENKPIYKNSAVTLSIPEATKIDPVPYTTVLTWILSELP
;
A
#
# COMPACT_ATOMS: atom_id res chain seq x y z
N MET A 1 -42.23 -90.68 62.88
CA MET A 1 -43.15 -89.67 62.28
C MET A 1 -42.29 -88.50 61.81
N LYS A 2 -42.27 -87.99 60.58
CA LYS A 2 -42.87 -88.32 59.28
C LYS A 2 -41.80 -87.98 58.25
N GLN A 3 -41.53 -88.91 57.32
CA GLN A 3 -40.70 -88.68 56.15
C GLN A 3 -41.41 -87.77 55.15
N LYS A 4 -40.65 -86.98 54.38
CA LYS A 4 -41.05 -86.61 53.02
C LYS A 4 -39.84 -86.76 52.09
N ARG A 5 -39.91 -87.80 51.28
CA ARG A 5 -39.10 -88.01 50.07
C ARG A 5 -39.76 -87.23 48.94
N PHE A 6 -38.96 -86.58 48.10
CA PHE A 6 -39.40 -86.13 46.77
C PHE A 6 -38.37 -86.59 45.76
N SER A 7 -38.86 -87.23 44.71
CA SER A 7 -38.11 -87.88 43.65
C SER A 7 -38.46 -87.24 42.31
N VAL A 8 -37.42 -87.10 41.47
CA VAL A 8 -37.41 -87.15 40.00
C VAL A 8 -37.82 -85.89 39.23
N GLY A 9 -36.94 -85.52 38.30
CA GLY A 9 -37.21 -84.64 37.16
C GLY A 9 -35.94 -84.36 36.36
N LEU A 10 -35.43 -85.36 35.63
CA LEU A 10 -34.36 -85.19 34.65
C LEU A 10 -34.95 -84.47 33.42
N LEU A 11 -34.55 -83.22 33.18
CA LEU A 11 -34.88 -82.47 31.96
C LEU A 11 -33.59 -82.14 31.21
N ALA A 12 -33.35 -82.85 30.10
CA ALA A 12 -32.27 -82.57 29.17
C ALA A 12 -32.67 -81.36 28.30
N LEU A 13 -31.93 -80.26 28.43
CA LEU A 13 -32.07 -79.07 27.59
C LEU A 13 -30.87 -78.97 26.66
N VAL A 14 -31.13 -79.18 25.37
CA VAL A 14 -30.20 -78.96 24.27
C VAL A 14 -30.01 -77.45 24.11
N PHE A 15 -28.84 -76.94 24.45
CA PHE A 15 -28.45 -75.55 24.16
C PHE A 15 -27.83 -75.47 22.75
N LEU A 16 -28.55 -74.81 21.85
CA LEU A 16 -28.05 -74.36 20.55
C LEU A 16 -27.16 -73.12 20.80
N GLY A 17 -25.84 -73.29 20.73
CA GLY A 17 -24.89 -72.19 20.87
C GLY A 17 -24.85 -71.32 19.60
N VAL A 18 -25.38 -70.10 19.69
CA VAL A 18 -25.20 -69.06 18.67
C VAL A 18 -23.77 -68.54 18.78
N ILE A 19 -23.00 -68.63 17.69
CA ILE A 19 -21.65 -68.09 17.60
C ILE A 19 -21.79 -66.58 17.35
N TYR A 20 -21.48 -65.76 18.36
CA TYR A 20 -21.29 -64.33 18.16
C TYR A 20 -19.87 -64.09 17.68
N SER A 21 -19.70 -63.60 16.45
CA SER A 21 -18.43 -63.03 16.01
C SER A 21 -18.36 -61.59 16.52
N GLU A 22 -17.60 -61.36 17.58
CA GLU A 22 -17.26 -59.99 17.99
C GLU A 22 -16.29 -59.39 16.97
N THR A 23 -16.74 -58.42 16.19
CA THR A 23 -15.84 -57.56 15.44
C THR A 23 -15.18 -56.59 16.42
N THR A 24 -13.95 -56.87 16.82
CA THR A 24 -13.11 -55.89 17.51
C THR A 24 -12.74 -54.79 16.51
N ALA A 25 -13.39 -53.63 16.63
CA ALA A 25 -12.92 -52.41 15.98
C ALA A 25 -11.74 -51.86 16.78
N TYR A 26 -10.55 -51.86 16.20
CA TYR A 26 -9.42 -51.11 16.73
C TYR A 26 -9.58 -49.64 16.34
N ALA A 27 -9.71 -48.76 17.32
CA ALA A 27 -9.55 -47.33 17.10
C ALA A 27 -8.05 -47.07 16.85
N ASP A 28 -7.73 -46.47 15.70
CA ASP A 28 -6.40 -45.97 15.39
C ASP A 28 -6.02 -44.86 16.41
N PRO A 29 -4.93 -44.99 17.17
CA PRO A 29 -4.54 -43.98 18.17
C PRO A 29 -4.05 -42.66 17.55
N ASN A 30 -3.93 -42.55 16.22
CA ASN A 30 -3.38 -41.35 15.55
C ASN A 30 -4.40 -40.54 14.76
N VAL A 31 -5.64 -40.43 15.22
CA VAL A 31 -6.54 -39.36 14.75
C VAL A 31 -6.32 -38.11 15.59
N THR A 32 -5.23 -37.38 15.32
CA THR A 32 -5.18 -35.96 15.71
C THR A 32 -6.14 -35.22 14.79
N ASN A 33 -7.37 -35.03 15.26
CA ASN A 33 -8.30 -34.10 14.64
C ASN A 33 -7.78 -32.69 14.92
N GLY A 34 -6.86 -32.20 14.09
CA GLY A 34 -6.31 -30.86 14.20
C GLY A 34 -7.46 -29.88 14.00
N GLY A 35 -7.90 -29.25 15.08
CA GLY A 35 -8.83 -28.14 14.99
C GLY A 35 -8.12 -26.96 14.34
N THR A 36 -8.42 -26.67 13.09
CA THR A 36 -8.04 -25.41 12.46
C THR A 36 -9.01 -24.34 12.94
N VAL A 37 -8.47 -23.25 13.50
CA VAL A 37 -9.23 -22.01 13.70
C VAL A 37 -8.79 -21.07 12.59
N GLU A 38 -9.73 -20.69 11.74
CA GLU A 38 -9.55 -19.61 10.77
C GLU A 38 -10.17 -18.34 11.33
N PHE A 39 -9.41 -17.25 11.31
CA PHE A 39 -9.90 -15.94 11.69
C PHE A 39 -10.10 -15.13 10.42
N GLU A 40 -11.33 -14.71 10.14
CA GLU A 40 -11.61 -13.68 9.13
C GLU A 40 -11.39 -12.31 9.77
N GLY A 41 -10.39 -11.58 9.28
CA GLY A 41 -10.17 -10.18 9.64
C GLY A 41 -10.80 -9.27 8.58
N ASP A 42 -11.68 -8.36 8.99
CA ASP A 42 -12.00 -7.18 8.18
C ASP A 42 -10.79 -6.25 8.21
N TYR A 43 -9.90 -6.39 7.23
CA TYR A 43 -8.75 -5.52 7.07
C TYR A 43 -9.25 -4.16 6.60
N GLY A 44 -9.57 -3.29 7.55
CA GLY A 44 -10.24 -2.00 7.32
C GLY A 44 -9.75 -1.32 6.04
N LYS A 45 -10.61 -1.34 5.03
CA LYS A 45 -10.32 -0.76 3.71
C LYS A 45 -10.44 0.76 3.77
N GLY A 46 -9.56 1.45 3.06
CA GLY A 46 -9.63 2.90 2.89
C GLY A 46 -8.27 3.56 2.99
N VAL A 47 -8.13 4.69 2.32
CA VAL A 47 -6.90 5.48 2.37
C VAL A 47 -6.84 6.25 3.68
N ARG A 48 -5.68 6.25 4.34
CA ARG A 48 -5.44 6.92 5.61
C ARG A 48 -4.70 8.24 5.41
N ASP A 49 -4.92 9.21 6.29
CA ASP A 49 -4.14 10.45 6.28
C ASP A 49 -2.66 10.13 6.58
N PRO A 50 -1.70 10.44 5.67
CA PRO A 50 -0.27 10.18 5.87
C PRO A 50 0.31 10.81 7.13
N GLU A 51 -0.29 11.89 7.63
CA GLU A 51 0.13 12.57 8.85
C GLU A 51 -0.71 12.18 10.07
N ASN A 52 -1.89 11.59 9.86
CA ASN A 52 -2.81 11.14 10.93
C ASN A 52 -3.42 9.76 10.60
N PRO A 53 -2.65 8.66 10.67
CA PRO A 53 -3.04 7.36 10.11
C PRO A 53 -4.28 6.72 10.75
N GLY A 54 -4.71 7.20 11.92
CA GLY A 54 -5.98 6.82 12.53
C GLY A 54 -7.22 7.29 11.76
N THR A 55 -7.08 8.27 10.88
CA THR A 55 -8.17 8.91 10.13
C THR A 55 -8.21 8.38 8.70
N ILE A 56 -9.39 7.95 8.25
CA ILE A 56 -9.66 7.62 6.84
C ILE A 56 -9.99 8.90 6.09
N VAL A 57 -9.43 9.05 4.89
CA VAL A 57 -9.55 10.23 4.03
C VAL A 57 -9.81 9.82 2.59
N ASP A 58 -10.34 10.74 1.79
CA ASP A 58 -10.57 10.54 0.37
C ASP A 58 -9.57 11.38 -0.45
N PRO A 59 -8.48 10.78 -0.96
CA PRO A 59 -7.50 11.47 -1.80
C PRO A 59 -7.92 11.54 -3.28
N GLY A 60 -9.12 11.08 -3.63
CA GLY A 60 -9.56 10.83 -4.98
C GLY A 60 -9.14 9.46 -5.53
N PRO A 61 -9.22 9.29 -6.87
CA PRO A 61 -9.09 7.97 -7.48
C PRO A 61 -7.67 7.42 -7.40
N SER A 62 -7.58 6.11 -7.14
CA SER A 62 -6.35 5.33 -7.09
C SER A 62 -6.62 3.90 -7.59
N PRO A 63 -5.61 3.14 -8.06
CA PRO A 63 -5.76 1.71 -8.30
C PRO A 63 -6.27 1.01 -7.04
N SER A 64 -7.30 0.18 -7.20
CA SER A 64 -7.80 -0.71 -6.15
C SER A 64 -7.45 -2.15 -6.51
N MET A 65 -6.81 -2.85 -5.59
CA MET A 65 -6.41 -4.26 -5.74
C MET A 65 -6.96 -5.06 -4.56
N ASP A 66 -7.64 -6.17 -4.81
CA ASP A 66 -8.21 -7.02 -3.75
C ASP A 66 -7.24 -8.12 -3.27
N SER A 67 -5.94 -7.80 -3.19
CA SER A 67 -4.91 -8.71 -2.68
C SER A 67 -4.58 -8.43 -1.21
N PRO A 68 -4.23 -9.44 -0.39
CA PRO A 68 -3.75 -9.22 0.98
C PRO A 68 -2.48 -8.38 1.05
N LEU A 69 -1.58 -8.52 0.06
CA LEU A 69 -0.50 -7.57 -0.21
C LEU A 69 -0.92 -6.68 -1.39
N ARG A 70 -1.13 -5.39 -1.13
CA ARG A 70 -1.66 -4.46 -2.14
C ARG A 70 -1.17 -3.04 -1.94
N ILE A 71 -1.20 -2.29 -3.03
CA ILE A 71 -1.18 -0.84 -3.01
C ILE A 71 -2.63 -0.35 -2.92
N GLU A 72 -2.93 0.54 -1.99
CA GLU A 72 -4.27 1.15 -1.82
C GLU A 72 -4.31 2.58 -2.34
N PHE A 73 -3.18 3.28 -2.31
CA PHE A 73 -3.07 4.65 -2.81
C PHE A 73 -1.77 4.92 -3.55
N VAL A 74 -1.83 5.62 -4.68
CA VAL A 74 -0.66 6.26 -5.33
C VAL A 74 -0.98 7.67 -5.78
N PRO A 75 -0.02 8.61 -5.75
CA PRO A 75 -0.30 10.00 -6.04
C PRO A 75 -0.34 10.25 -7.55
N GLN A 76 -1.26 11.13 -7.98
CA GLN A 76 -1.24 11.70 -9.33
C GLN A 76 -0.33 12.94 -9.33
N LEU A 77 0.89 12.80 -9.85
CA LEU A 77 1.88 13.89 -9.82
C LEU A 77 1.60 14.92 -10.91
N GLY A 78 1.10 16.09 -10.51
CA GLY A 78 0.97 17.26 -11.37
C GLY A 78 2.01 18.33 -11.03
N PHE A 79 2.66 18.94 -12.02
CA PHE A 79 3.68 19.99 -11.79
C PHE A 79 3.14 21.42 -12.00
N GLY A 80 1.85 21.54 -12.31
CA GLY A 80 1.18 22.82 -12.57
C GLY A 80 1.63 23.51 -13.88
N GLN A 81 1.17 24.75 -14.07
CA GLN A 81 1.64 25.59 -15.17
C GLN A 81 2.94 26.30 -14.79
N ASN A 82 3.95 26.18 -15.63
CA ASN A 82 5.27 26.76 -15.39
C ASN A 82 5.75 27.57 -16.59
N LYS A 83 6.51 28.64 -16.33
CA LYS A 83 7.13 29.45 -17.38
C LYS A 83 8.38 28.75 -17.93
N ILE A 84 8.57 28.80 -19.25
CA ILE A 84 9.83 28.36 -19.86
C ILE A 84 10.87 29.47 -19.65
N THR A 85 11.87 29.19 -18.83
CA THR A 85 12.98 30.13 -18.53
C THR A 85 14.28 29.70 -19.21
N LYS A 86 15.30 30.56 -19.18
CA LYS A 86 16.69 30.18 -19.50
C LYS A 86 17.29 29.38 -18.33
N GLY A 87 18.33 28.58 -18.60
CA GLY A 87 18.95 27.70 -17.63
C GLY A 87 18.17 26.41 -17.34
N ASP A 88 18.73 25.60 -16.45
CA ASP A 88 18.06 24.40 -15.92
C ASP A 88 16.81 24.79 -15.14
N ARG A 89 15.76 23.98 -15.30
CA ARG A 89 14.42 24.28 -14.79
C ARG A 89 14.07 23.25 -13.74
N LEU A 90 13.56 23.70 -12.60
CA LEU A 90 13.10 22.85 -11.50
C LEU A 90 11.65 23.21 -11.18
N TYR A 91 10.76 22.24 -11.28
CA TYR A 91 9.34 22.40 -10.97
C TYR A 91 8.95 21.48 -9.83
N GLU A 92 8.31 22.04 -8.82
CA GLU A 92 7.77 21.28 -7.69
C GLU A 92 6.41 20.69 -8.08
N ALA A 93 6.13 19.48 -7.62
CA ALA A 93 4.83 18.85 -7.79
C ALA A 93 3.76 19.56 -6.96
N ASN A 94 2.50 19.34 -7.30
CA ASN A 94 1.37 19.67 -6.44
C ASN A 94 1.34 18.70 -5.26
N ALA A 95 1.11 19.24 -4.07
CA ALA A 95 0.84 18.47 -2.86
C ALA A 95 -0.44 17.63 -3.03
N GLN A 96 -0.58 16.58 -2.21
CA GLN A 96 -1.77 15.74 -2.23
C GLN A 96 -2.95 16.50 -1.61
N LEU A 97 -4.05 16.61 -2.35
CA LEU A 97 -5.32 17.14 -1.86
C LEU A 97 -6.26 15.98 -1.47
N PHE A 98 -7.29 16.32 -0.71
CA PHE A 98 -8.31 15.37 -0.26
C PHE A 98 -9.68 16.03 -0.40
N PHE A 99 -10.75 15.26 -0.55
CA PHE A 99 -12.12 15.76 -0.40
C PHE A 99 -12.44 16.01 1.09
N GLY A 100 -13.48 16.80 1.39
CA GLY A 100 -13.90 17.08 2.77
C GLY A 100 -12.99 18.06 3.50
N ASP A 101 -12.72 17.86 4.79
CA ASP A 101 -12.02 18.86 5.63
C ASP A 101 -10.49 18.64 5.72
N THR A 102 -9.97 17.53 5.19
CA THR A 102 -8.53 17.24 5.26
C THR A 102 -7.73 18.21 4.40
N GLU A 103 -6.76 18.87 5.02
CA GLU A 103 -5.84 19.79 4.34
C GLU A 103 -4.79 19.06 3.50
N ALA A 104 -4.03 19.81 2.70
CA ALA A 104 -3.01 19.25 1.84
C ALA A 104 -1.89 18.54 2.65
N ARG A 105 -1.33 17.48 2.05
CA ARG A 105 -0.23 16.68 2.61
C ARG A 105 0.90 16.52 1.59
N GLY A 106 2.05 16.04 2.06
CA GLY A 106 3.07 15.49 1.15
C GLY A 106 2.48 14.40 0.24
N ASN A 107 3.08 14.17 -0.92
CA ASN A 107 2.64 13.09 -1.80
C ASN A 107 2.99 11.75 -1.12
N PHE A 108 2.10 10.76 -1.17
CA PHE A 108 2.32 9.50 -0.46
C PHE A 108 1.80 8.29 -1.25
N ILE A 109 2.28 7.11 -0.88
CA ILE A 109 1.77 5.81 -1.31
C ILE A 109 1.29 5.07 -0.07
N GLN A 110 0.14 4.38 -0.18
CA GLN A 110 -0.33 3.47 0.86
C GLN A 110 -0.15 2.02 0.41
N VAL A 111 0.56 1.24 1.21
CA VAL A 111 0.74 -0.21 1.03
C VAL A 111 0.12 -0.92 2.23
N SER A 112 -0.58 -2.01 1.97
CA SER A 112 -1.14 -2.88 2.99
C SER A 112 -0.66 -4.31 2.79
N ASP A 113 -0.12 -4.92 3.85
CA ASP A 113 0.26 -6.33 3.89
C ASP A 113 -0.46 -7.06 5.03
N TYR A 114 -1.46 -7.84 4.65
CA TYR A 114 -2.28 -8.64 5.55
C TYR A 114 -2.18 -10.14 5.26
N ARG A 115 -1.08 -10.59 4.61
CA ARG A 115 -0.85 -12.01 4.34
C ARG A 115 -0.63 -12.84 5.62
N GLY A 116 -0.17 -12.20 6.69
CA GLY A 116 0.19 -12.85 7.96
C GLY A 116 1.45 -13.71 7.90
N THR A 117 2.12 -13.79 6.75
CA THR A 117 3.38 -14.54 6.57
C THR A 117 4.59 -13.80 7.11
N GLY A 118 4.53 -12.47 7.17
CA GLY A 118 5.68 -11.63 7.52
C GLY A 118 6.84 -11.75 6.52
N ALA A 119 6.59 -12.13 5.27
CA ALA A 119 7.64 -12.31 4.26
C ALA A 119 8.37 -10.99 3.90
N GLY A 120 7.73 -9.84 4.13
CA GLY A 120 8.22 -8.54 3.68
C GLY A 120 7.84 -8.24 2.23
N TRP A 121 8.19 -7.05 1.78
CA TRP A 121 7.84 -6.53 0.45
C TRP A 121 8.73 -5.37 0.04
N THR A 122 8.81 -5.12 -1.27
CA THR A 122 9.48 -3.96 -1.85
C THR A 122 8.50 -3.14 -2.69
N LEU A 123 8.50 -1.82 -2.47
CA LEU A 123 7.80 -0.84 -3.29
C LEU A 123 8.80 -0.12 -4.19
N GLN A 124 8.55 -0.18 -5.49
CA GLN A 124 9.38 0.48 -6.50
C GLN A 124 8.55 1.34 -7.45
N VAL A 125 9.20 2.29 -8.12
CA VAL A 125 8.60 3.09 -9.19
C VAL A 125 9.44 2.98 -10.45
N ARG A 126 8.76 2.97 -11.60
CA ARG A 126 9.36 3.06 -12.92
C ARG A 126 8.65 4.14 -13.73
N GLN A 127 9.41 4.99 -14.40
CA GLN A 127 8.87 5.83 -15.45
C GLN A 127 8.92 5.07 -16.78
N THR A 128 7.75 4.79 -17.35
CA THR A 128 7.61 3.92 -18.54
C THR A 128 7.86 4.67 -19.84
N THR A 129 7.49 5.96 -19.90
CA THR A 129 7.73 6.84 -21.05
C THR A 129 8.31 8.15 -20.57
N GLN A 130 9.11 8.84 -21.38
CA GLN A 130 9.48 10.22 -21.07
C GLN A 130 8.24 11.12 -21.18
N PHE A 131 8.22 12.25 -20.47
CA PHE A 131 7.23 13.31 -20.67
C PHE A 131 7.11 13.64 -22.16
N GLU A 132 5.94 13.40 -22.72
CA GLU A 132 5.69 13.51 -24.14
C GLU A 132 4.35 14.15 -24.47
N ASN A 133 4.29 14.75 -25.66
CA ASN A 133 3.07 15.22 -26.29
C ASN A 133 3.18 14.96 -27.79
N PRO A 134 2.41 14.01 -28.35
CA PRO A 134 2.54 13.64 -29.76
C PRO A 134 2.08 14.75 -30.73
N ASN A 135 1.38 15.77 -30.24
CA ASN A 135 0.76 16.83 -31.04
C ASN A 135 1.61 18.11 -31.13
N THR A 136 2.92 18.03 -30.85
CA THR A 136 3.81 19.20 -30.86
C THR A 136 5.15 18.88 -31.53
N LEU A 137 5.86 19.91 -31.98
CA LEU A 137 7.13 19.78 -32.69
C LEU A 137 8.22 19.14 -31.81
N ASN A 138 8.34 19.62 -30.58
CA ASN A 138 9.25 19.12 -29.56
C ASN A 138 8.53 18.09 -28.68
N ASN A 139 8.17 16.95 -29.26
CA ASN A 139 7.26 15.98 -28.66
C ASN A 139 7.73 15.26 -27.38
N LYS A 140 8.97 15.48 -26.92
CA LYS A 140 9.52 14.87 -25.69
C LYS A 140 10.40 15.84 -24.90
N LEU A 141 10.25 15.85 -23.57
CA LEU A 141 11.14 16.57 -22.66
C LEU A 141 12.38 15.73 -22.37
N LYS A 142 13.30 15.66 -23.34
CA LYS A 142 14.52 14.84 -23.25
C LYS A 142 15.38 15.25 -22.04
N GLY A 143 15.76 14.27 -21.21
CA GLY A 143 16.56 14.51 -20.00
C GLY A 143 15.76 15.05 -18.82
N ALA A 144 14.43 15.16 -18.93
CA ALA A 144 13.60 15.46 -17.77
C ALA A 144 13.63 14.30 -16.77
N VAL A 145 13.78 14.64 -15.49
CA VAL A 145 13.94 13.68 -14.37
C VAL A 145 12.97 14.03 -13.25
N ILE A 146 12.21 13.04 -12.79
CA ILE A 146 11.41 13.13 -11.57
C ILE A 146 12.28 12.72 -10.38
N SER A 147 12.24 13.48 -9.30
CA SER A 147 12.95 13.16 -8.05
C SER A 147 12.01 13.15 -6.85
N PHE A 148 12.25 12.22 -5.93
CA PHE A 148 11.58 12.09 -4.63
C PHE A 148 12.62 12.27 -3.52
N ASP A 149 12.35 13.16 -2.57
CA ASP A 149 13.17 13.43 -1.39
C ASP A 149 12.27 13.45 -0.14
N LYS A 150 12.87 13.59 1.05
CA LYS A 150 12.18 13.72 2.33
C LYS A 150 11.19 12.57 2.55
N SER A 151 11.63 11.37 2.21
CA SER A 151 10.87 10.14 2.44
C SER A 151 10.75 9.89 3.94
N TRP A 152 9.55 9.55 4.40
CA TRP A 152 9.30 9.08 5.76
C TRP A 152 8.11 8.14 5.76
N VAL A 153 7.90 7.45 6.89
CA VAL A 153 6.87 6.42 7.03
C VAL A 153 5.97 6.70 8.23
N ASN A 154 4.69 6.38 8.08
CA ASN A 154 3.72 6.46 9.16
C ASN A 154 2.75 5.28 9.11
N SER A 155 2.14 4.95 10.25
CA SER A 155 1.18 3.86 10.38
C SER A 155 0.37 3.96 11.67
N THR A 156 -0.76 3.24 11.73
CA THR A 156 -1.41 2.89 13.01
C THR A 156 -0.71 1.74 13.73
N TRP A 157 0.24 1.08 13.08
CA TRP A 157 1.06 -0.01 13.62
C TRP A 157 2.33 0.51 14.30
N ASP A 158 2.97 -0.36 15.07
CA ASP A 158 4.22 -0.03 15.74
C ASP A 158 5.32 0.27 14.71
N LEU A 159 5.87 1.49 14.77
CA LEU A 159 6.95 1.96 13.90
C LEU A 159 8.24 1.15 14.03
N SER A 160 8.41 0.34 15.08
CA SER A 160 9.53 -0.62 15.19
C SER A 160 9.54 -1.66 14.07
N ALA A 161 8.37 -1.94 13.46
CA ALA A 161 8.20 -2.86 12.34
C ALA A 161 8.08 -2.16 10.97
N ALA A 162 8.47 -0.89 10.88
CA ALA A 162 8.29 -0.10 9.67
C ALA A 162 9.16 -0.56 8.49
N PRO A 163 8.68 -0.41 7.24
CA PRO A 163 9.54 -0.49 6.08
C PRO A 163 10.61 0.61 6.15
N SER A 164 11.78 0.30 5.63
CA SER A 164 12.84 1.28 5.40
C SER A 164 12.55 2.13 4.17
N VAL A 165 12.95 3.41 4.21
CA VAL A 165 12.89 4.35 3.08
C VAL A 165 14.23 5.05 2.92
N SER A 166 14.54 5.49 1.69
CA SER A 166 15.79 6.22 1.42
C SER A 166 15.82 7.57 2.15
N LYS A 167 16.97 7.89 2.74
CA LYS A 167 17.27 9.24 3.27
C LYS A 167 17.86 10.17 2.20
N ASP A 168 18.33 9.59 1.10
CA ASP A 168 18.86 10.31 -0.05
C ASP A 168 17.78 10.52 -1.10
N VAL A 169 18.00 11.51 -1.98
CA VAL A 169 17.11 11.81 -3.10
C VAL A 169 17.07 10.63 -4.07
N ILE A 170 15.88 10.11 -4.35
CA ILE A 170 15.62 9.09 -5.37
C ILE A 170 15.34 9.81 -6.69
N ARG A 171 16.22 9.61 -7.67
CA ARG A 171 16.11 10.23 -9.00
C ARG A 171 15.76 9.19 -10.05
N ILE A 172 14.67 9.40 -10.79
CA ILE A 172 14.32 8.55 -11.94
C ILE A 172 15.12 9.02 -13.16
N ASP A 173 16.41 8.72 -13.18
CA ASP A 173 17.35 9.21 -14.20
C ASP A 173 17.21 8.48 -15.55
N ASN A 174 16.68 7.26 -15.57
CA ASN A 174 16.53 6.43 -16.76
C ASN A 174 15.08 5.95 -16.95
N ILE A 175 14.57 6.10 -18.17
CA ILE A 175 13.27 5.56 -18.56
C ILE A 175 13.36 4.04 -18.65
N GLY A 176 12.41 3.33 -18.03
CA GLY A 176 12.35 1.88 -18.02
C GLY A 176 13.03 1.22 -16.80
N ASP A 177 13.93 1.92 -16.12
CA ASP A 177 14.57 1.43 -14.89
C ASP A 177 13.60 1.50 -13.69
N THR A 178 13.81 0.61 -12.72
CA THR A 178 13.06 0.55 -11.47
C THR A 178 13.86 1.15 -10.33
N TYR A 179 13.21 1.99 -9.52
CA TYR A 179 13.82 2.66 -8.38
C TYR A 179 13.07 2.28 -7.09
N THR A 180 13.78 1.78 -6.09
CA THR A 180 13.20 1.39 -4.80
C THR A 180 12.83 2.62 -3.97
N LEU A 181 11.58 2.67 -3.52
CA LEU A 181 11.03 3.71 -2.65
C LEU A 181 10.99 3.29 -1.18
N ALA A 182 10.58 2.04 -0.95
CA ALA A 182 10.48 1.47 0.38
C ALA A 182 10.71 -0.05 0.36
N GLU A 183 11.26 -0.57 1.45
CA GLU A 183 11.50 -2.00 1.61
C GLU A 183 11.18 -2.44 3.05
N ALA A 184 10.25 -3.37 3.18
CA ALA A 184 10.00 -4.11 4.41
C ALA A 184 10.75 -5.43 4.36
N SER A 185 11.72 -5.62 5.26
CA SER A 185 12.39 -6.91 5.43
C SER A 185 11.47 -7.96 6.05
N ALA A 186 11.87 -9.23 6.00
CA ALA A 186 11.15 -10.30 6.68
C ALA A 186 10.95 -9.98 8.18
N GLY A 187 9.73 -10.22 8.67
CA GLY A 187 9.25 -9.84 10.00
C GLY A 187 8.66 -8.44 10.10
N ASN A 188 8.89 -7.56 9.13
CA ASN A 188 8.45 -6.17 9.12
C ASN A 188 7.41 -5.90 8.03
N GLY A 189 6.84 -4.70 8.02
CA GLY A 189 5.95 -4.22 6.96
C GLY A 189 4.55 -4.83 6.94
N GLN A 190 4.19 -5.62 7.94
CA GLN A 190 2.82 -6.09 8.13
C GLN A 190 1.90 -4.93 8.52
N GLY A 191 0.64 -4.97 8.09
CA GLY A 191 -0.32 -3.88 8.28
C GLY A 191 -0.27 -2.84 7.17
N THR A 192 -0.84 -1.67 7.45
CA THR A 192 -0.92 -0.54 6.50
C THR A 192 0.19 0.46 6.76
N TRP A 193 0.95 0.81 5.73
CA TRP A 193 2.08 1.73 5.77
C TRP A 193 1.88 2.87 4.78
N LEU A 194 2.18 4.08 5.25
CA LEU A 194 2.11 5.31 4.47
C LEU A 194 3.53 5.75 4.16
N ILE A 195 3.95 5.60 2.91
CA ILE A 195 5.26 5.99 2.39
C ILE A 195 5.12 7.40 1.84
N THR A 196 5.59 8.39 2.57
CA THR A 196 5.30 9.81 2.32
C THR A 196 6.55 10.56 1.87
N PHE A 197 6.40 11.46 0.90
CA PHE A 197 7.44 12.37 0.40
C PHE A 197 7.07 13.81 0.72
N GLY A 198 7.79 14.37 1.69
CA GLY A 198 7.49 15.69 2.25
C GLY A 198 6.40 15.65 3.32
N ALA A 199 6.18 16.76 4.00
CA ALA A 199 5.19 16.91 5.05
C ALA A 199 4.64 18.34 5.09
N SER A 200 3.43 18.51 5.61
CA SER A 200 2.79 19.79 5.88
C SER A 200 3.42 20.51 7.07
N GLY A 201 3.06 21.78 7.29
CA GLY A 201 3.45 22.52 8.49
C GLY A 201 2.81 22.00 9.78
N GLU A 202 1.69 21.30 9.66
CA GLU A 202 0.88 20.81 10.79
C GLU A 202 1.23 19.36 11.17
N ASN A 203 2.21 18.76 10.50
CA ASN A 203 2.62 17.38 10.80
C ASN A 203 3.18 17.28 12.23
N THR A 204 2.81 16.21 12.94
CA THR A 204 3.27 15.93 14.31
C THR A 204 4.44 14.93 14.37
N SER A 205 4.94 14.51 13.21
CA SER A 205 5.97 13.47 13.06
C SER A 205 7.40 14.04 12.96
N ASN A 206 7.60 15.29 13.42
CA ASN A 206 8.87 16.02 13.37
C ASN A 206 9.49 16.12 11.97
N GLN A 207 8.66 16.10 10.92
CA GLN A 207 9.12 16.29 9.56
C GLN A 207 9.20 17.78 9.23
N THR A 208 10.17 18.15 8.40
CA THR A 208 10.28 19.54 7.93
C THR A 208 9.14 19.85 6.96
N ASN A 209 8.50 21.02 7.11
CA ASN A 209 7.50 21.46 6.16
C ASN A 209 8.09 21.63 4.75
N THR A 210 7.41 21.05 3.77
CA THR A 210 7.77 21.10 2.34
C THR A 210 6.68 21.73 1.47
N LEU A 211 5.55 22.10 2.09
CA LEU A 211 4.39 22.64 1.40
C LEU A 211 4.45 24.16 1.36
N SER A 212 4.17 24.73 0.19
CA SER A 212 4.02 26.18 -0.01
C SER A 212 2.83 26.48 -0.92
N PRO A 213 2.09 27.59 -0.73
CA PRO A 213 0.97 27.93 -1.61
C PRO A 213 1.39 28.00 -3.09
N ARG A 214 0.59 27.39 -3.99
CA ARG A 214 0.76 27.60 -5.42
C ARG A 214 0.03 28.87 -5.83
N LEU A 215 0.78 29.85 -6.33
CA LEU A 215 0.26 31.15 -6.72
C LEU A 215 0.22 31.30 -8.24
N SER A 216 -0.78 32.03 -8.73
CA SER A 216 -0.85 32.51 -10.10
C SER A 216 0.24 33.56 -10.36
N PRO A 217 0.48 33.95 -11.62
CA PRO A 217 1.37 35.07 -11.95
C PRO A 217 0.97 36.40 -11.28
N SER A 218 -0.30 36.57 -10.89
CA SER A 218 -0.80 37.74 -10.17
C SER A 218 -0.70 37.61 -8.65
N GLY A 219 -0.12 36.52 -8.12
CA GLY A 219 0.06 36.29 -6.69
C GLY A 219 -1.17 35.73 -5.97
N LYS A 220 -2.24 35.38 -6.68
CA LYS A 220 -3.44 34.77 -6.10
C LYS A 220 -3.24 33.27 -5.95
N GLN A 221 -3.69 32.69 -4.83
CA GLN A 221 -3.69 31.24 -4.66
C GLN A 221 -4.55 30.55 -5.73
N ILE A 222 -4.00 29.53 -6.37
CA ILE A 222 -4.69 28.71 -7.36
C ILE A 222 -5.55 27.69 -6.62
N LEU A 223 -6.77 27.47 -7.11
CA LEU A 223 -7.71 26.49 -6.57
C LEU A 223 -7.86 25.31 -7.53
N ASP A 224 -8.08 24.12 -7.00
CA ASP A 224 -8.41 22.93 -7.78
C ASP A 224 -9.92 22.68 -7.77
N THR A 225 -10.56 22.86 -8.91
CA THR A 225 -12.00 22.64 -9.07
C THR A 225 -12.40 21.17 -8.94
N SER A 226 -11.47 20.24 -9.13
CA SER A 226 -11.73 18.80 -8.96
C SER A 226 -11.74 18.36 -7.49
N PHE A 227 -11.20 19.20 -6.59
CA PHE A 227 -11.19 19.00 -5.13
C PHE A 227 -11.95 20.14 -4.45
N GLU A 228 -13.22 20.36 -4.80
CA GLU A 228 -14.11 21.28 -4.09
C GLU A 228 -13.61 22.75 -4.01
N ASN A 229 -12.86 23.20 -5.02
CA ASN A 229 -12.18 24.51 -5.05
C ASN A 229 -11.15 24.69 -3.92
N LYS A 230 -10.52 23.61 -3.46
CA LYS A 230 -9.46 23.68 -2.46
C LYS A 230 -8.22 24.38 -2.98
N PRO A 231 -7.49 25.10 -2.10
CA PRO A 231 -6.23 25.72 -2.46
C PRO A 231 -5.15 24.69 -2.83
N ILE A 232 -4.44 24.94 -3.93
CA ILE A 232 -3.31 24.12 -4.35
C ILE A 232 -2.04 24.56 -3.61
N TYR A 233 -1.27 23.57 -3.17
CA TYR A 233 0.07 23.74 -2.62
C TYR A 233 1.10 23.05 -3.53
N LYS A 234 2.31 23.58 -3.56
CA LYS A 234 3.49 22.92 -4.10
C LYS A 234 4.14 22.08 -3.02
N ASN A 235 4.69 20.93 -3.39
CA ASN A 235 5.50 20.08 -2.52
C ASN A 235 6.93 20.05 -3.05
N SER A 236 7.87 20.62 -2.29
CA SER A 236 9.29 20.68 -2.68
C SER A 236 10.01 19.32 -2.58
N ALA A 237 9.40 18.32 -1.94
CA ALA A 237 9.94 16.97 -1.82
C ALA A 237 9.81 16.14 -3.12
N VAL A 238 8.92 16.55 -4.04
CA VAL A 238 8.75 15.88 -5.34
C VAL A 238 8.97 16.90 -6.44
N THR A 239 9.96 16.67 -7.30
CA THR A 239 10.39 17.66 -8.29
C THR A 239 10.55 17.06 -9.69
N LEU A 240 10.42 17.92 -10.69
CA LEU A 240 10.73 17.67 -12.09
C LEU A 240 11.86 18.61 -12.51
N SER A 241 13.04 18.07 -12.76
CA SER A 241 14.16 18.83 -13.34
C SER A 241 14.18 18.66 -14.85
N ILE A 242 14.32 19.76 -15.60
CA ILE A 242 14.44 19.76 -17.06
C ILE A 242 15.71 20.53 -17.45
N PRO A 243 16.68 19.90 -18.12
CA PRO A 243 17.91 20.55 -18.57
C PRO A 243 17.64 21.73 -19.50
N GLU A 244 18.50 22.75 -19.46
CA GLU A 244 18.40 23.93 -20.34
C GLU A 244 18.30 23.56 -21.82
N ALA A 245 19.12 22.60 -22.24
CA ALA A 245 19.22 22.13 -23.62
C ALA A 245 17.94 21.49 -24.17
N THR A 246 16.97 21.18 -23.30
CA THR A 246 15.68 20.62 -23.69
C THR A 246 14.85 21.68 -24.41
N LYS A 247 14.46 21.38 -25.66
CA LYS A 247 13.48 22.19 -26.41
C LYS A 247 12.07 21.89 -25.88
N ILE A 248 11.30 22.93 -25.61
CA ILE A 248 9.97 22.82 -24.99
C ILE A 248 9.00 23.69 -25.78
N ASP A 249 7.91 23.10 -26.24
CA ASP A 249 6.74 23.84 -26.73
C ASP A 249 5.78 24.14 -25.56
N PRO A 250 5.06 25.29 -25.55
CA PRO A 250 4.15 25.68 -24.46
C PRO A 250 2.82 24.90 -24.49
N VAL A 251 2.91 23.58 -24.39
CA VAL A 251 1.81 22.60 -24.37
C VAL A 251 1.96 21.68 -23.16
N PRO A 252 0.90 20.99 -22.71
CA PRO A 252 1.03 19.99 -21.64
C PRO A 252 1.84 18.78 -22.13
N TYR A 253 2.65 18.19 -21.26
CA TYR A 253 3.34 16.91 -21.48
C TYR A 253 2.92 15.94 -20.40
N THR A 254 2.79 14.67 -20.75
CA THR A 254 2.40 13.61 -19.82
C THR A 254 3.39 12.46 -19.85
N THR A 255 3.45 11.71 -18.76
CA THR A 255 4.29 10.53 -18.59
C THR A 255 3.50 9.46 -17.88
N VAL A 256 3.95 8.20 -17.97
CA VAL A 256 3.37 7.09 -17.20
C VAL A 256 4.35 6.66 -16.12
N LEU A 257 3.89 6.69 -14.87
CA LEU A 257 4.57 6.04 -13.75
C LEU A 257 3.91 4.70 -13.46
N THR A 258 4.72 3.67 -13.28
CA THR A 258 4.30 2.34 -12.87
C THR A 258 4.83 2.07 -11.48
N TRP A 259 3.92 1.81 -10.55
CA TRP A 259 4.21 1.44 -9.17
C TRP A 259 4.22 -0.07 -9.08
N ILE A 260 5.29 -0.63 -8.53
CA ILE A 260 5.54 -2.07 -8.51
C ILE A 260 5.66 -2.48 -7.05
N LEU A 261 4.76 -3.35 -6.61
CA LEU A 261 4.81 -3.98 -5.29
C LEU A 261 5.15 -5.45 -5.48
N SER A 262 6.23 -5.89 -4.85
CA SER A 262 6.70 -7.28 -4.91
C SER A 262 6.89 -7.84 -3.52
N GLU A 263 6.61 -9.13 -3.34
CA GLU A 263 7.04 -9.90 -2.17
C GLU A 263 8.56 -10.09 -2.20
N LEU A 264 9.21 -10.08 -1.03
CA LEU A 264 10.61 -10.48 -0.96
C LEU A 264 10.73 -12.00 -1.16
N PRO A 265 11.69 -12.49 -1.97
CA PRO A 265 11.91 -13.93 -2.19
C PRO A 265 12.22 -14.73 -0.93
#